data_AF-A0AAD1W0F4-F1
#
_entry.id   AF-A0AAD1W0F4-F1
#
_cell.length_a   1.000
_cell.length_b   1.000
_cell.length_c   1.000
_cell.angle_alpha   90.00
_cell.angle_beta   90.00
_cell.angle_gamma   90.00
#
_symmetry.space_group_name_H-M   'P 1'
#
loop_
_entity.id
_entity.type
_entity.pdbx_description
1 polymer ?
#
loop_
_entity_poly.entity_id
_entity_poly.type
_entity_poly.pdbx_seq_one_letter_code
_entity_poly.pdbx_strand_id
1 'polypeptide(L)'
;MAGIIKKQILKHLSRFTKNLSPDKINLSTLKGEGQLTNLELDEDVLQNMLDLPTWLAINKVFCNKASIRIPWTKLKTHPISLSLDKVIMEMSTCEEPRSGNGPSPLVTASGQSEYGFAEKVVEGISLSVNSIIIRIRAKAFNASFELSQLSIYSVNPQWQHGDLRFTRIQDPQRGEVLTFKEINWQMIRIEADAIQSSEHEIMSAPVRLITNQSKIRITLKRRLKDCNVVASKLILMLDDLLWVLTDSQLKAMVQYAKSLSEVIEKSTEQRKSMVSDSTQGSTPPPSTQQVKTQQSTATTEQNHAIIKLFRDFDVKETSYHLVISHLDLHICDDIHSTERACNRRITGGAMQLSFSMLTVDYYPYHRAGISRANLVKLQ
;
A
#
# COMPACT_ATOMS: atom_id res chain seq x y z
N MET A 1 -12.00 12.15 -28.58
CA MET A 1 -11.14 11.88 -27.40
C MET A 1 -11.94 11.43 -26.17
N ALA A 2 -12.97 12.16 -25.72
CA ALA A 2 -13.78 11.78 -24.55
C ALA A 2 -14.46 10.40 -24.64
N GLY A 3 -14.94 9.99 -25.82
CA GLY A 3 -15.53 8.65 -26.01
C GLY A 3 -14.55 7.48 -25.88
N ILE A 4 -13.27 7.69 -26.22
CA ILE A 4 -12.21 6.68 -26.11
C ILE A 4 -11.84 6.48 -24.64
N ILE A 5 -11.67 7.58 -23.89
CA ILE A 5 -11.38 7.55 -22.45
C ILE A 5 -12.54 6.93 -21.68
N LYS A 6 -13.80 7.23 -22.07
CA LYS A 6 -15.01 6.59 -21.52
C LYS A 6 -14.95 5.06 -21.65
N LYS A 7 -14.72 4.55 -22.87
CA LYS A 7 -14.62 3.11 -23.11
C LYS A 7 -13.42 2.48 -22.40
N GLN A 8 -12.30 3.18 -22.32
CA GLN A 8 -11.08 2.69 -21.66
C GLN A 8 -11.27 2.55 -20.15
N ILE A 9 -11.81 3.58 -19.47
CA ILE A 9 -12.08 3.53 -18.02
C ILE A 9 -13.08 2.42 -17.70
N LEU A 10 -14.17 2.30 -18.49
CA LEU A 10 -15.17 1.25 -18.29
C LEU A 10 -14.59 -0.15 -18.49
N LYS A 11 -13.76 -0.34 -19.51
CA LYS A 11 -13.04 -1.59 -19.76
C LYS A 11 -12.05 -1.93 -18.64
N HIS A 12 -11.40 -0.92 -18.05
CA HIS A 12 -10.53 -1.15 -16.89
C HIS A 12 -11.35 -1.58 -15.68
N LEU A 13 -12.46 -0.91 -15.36
CA LEU A 13 -13.30 -1.25 -14.22
C LEU A 13 -13.92 -2.65 -14.32
N SER A 14 -14.41 -3.03 -15.52
CA SER A 14 -15.01 -4.35 -15.72
C SER A 14 -14.03 -5.51 -15.53
N ARG A 15 -12.72 -5.26 -15.66
CA ARG A 15 -11.69 -6.29 -15.42
C ARG A 15 -11.53 -6.66 -13.95
N PHE A 16 -11.94 -5.78 -13.02
CA PHE A 16 -11.81 -6.03 -11.58
C PHE A 16 -13.03 -6.73 -10.98
N THR A 17 -14.04 -7.04 -11.78
CA THR A 17 -15.35 -7.52 -11.33
C THR A 17 -15.75 -8.76 -12.12
N LYS A 18 -16.15 -9.84 -11.43
CA LYS A 18 -16.64 -11.07 -12.06
C LYS A 18 -18.03 -10.93 -12.66
N ASN A 19 -18.88 -10.14 -12.01
CA ASN A 19 -20.33 -10.10 -12.28
C ASN A 19 -20.81 -8.82 -12.99
N LEU A 20 -19.89 -7.99 -13.49
CA LEU A 20 -20.20 -6.76 -14.22
C LEU A 20 -19.97 -6.94 -15.73
N SER A 21 -21.05 -6.96 -16.50
CA SER A 21 -20.95 -6.76 -17.95
C SER A 21 -20.88 -5.26 -18.27
N PRO A 22 -20.20 -4.84 -19.35
CA PRO A 22 -20.17 -3.44 -19.78
C PRO A 22 -21.55 -2.82 -19.96
N ASP A 23 -22.56 -3.64 -20.31
CA ASP A 23 -23.94 -3.23 -20.55
C ASP A 23 -24.74 -2.96 -19.26
N LYS A 24 -24.32 -3.56 -18.12
CA LYS A 24 -24.91 -3.30 -16.79
C LYS A 24 -24.41 -2.01 -16.16
N ILE A 25 -23.42 -1.36 -16.77
CA ILE A 25 -22.92 -0.08 -16.29
C ILE A 25 -23.89 1.01 -16.71
N ASN A 26 -24.64 1.54 -15.72
CA ASN A 26 -25.68 2.53 -15.92
C ASN A 26 -25.26 3.68 -16.87
N LEU A 27 -26.18 4.13 -17.72
CA LEU A 27 -26.05 5.30 -18.61
C LEU A 27 -25.61 6.57 -17.86
N SER A 28 -25.88 6.65 -16.55
CA SER A 28 -25.42 7.73 -15.68
C SER A 28 -23.88 7.80 -15.60
N THR A 29 -23.18 6.66 -15.68
CA THR A 29 -21.72 6.61 -15.67
C THR A 29 -21.12 7.29 -16.90
N LEU A 30 -21.83 7.22 -18.05
CA LEU A 30 -21.48 7.96 -19.27
C LEU A 30 -21.71 9.47 -19.12
N LYS A 31 -22.62 9.90 -18.23
CA LYS A 31 -22.80 11.29 -17.78
C LYS A 31 -21.80 11.70 -16.69
N GLY A 32 -20.99 10.75 -16.19
CA GLY A 32 -19.94 10.99 -15.20
C GLY A 32 -20.29 10.56 -13.78
N GLU A 33 -21.42 9.90 -13.54
CA GLU A 33 -21.77 9.37 -12.22
C GLU A 33 -22.32 7.94 -12.31
N GLY A 34 -21.62 6.97 -11.76
CA GLY A 34 -22.03 5.57 -11.74
C GLY A 34 -22.21 5.07 -10.31
N GLN A 35 -23.16 4.16 -10.12
CA GLN A 35 -23.30 3.41 -8.88
C GLN A 35 -23.60 1.95 -9.21
N LEU A 36 -22.94 1.07 -8.46
CA LEU A 36 -23.01 -0.37 -8.57
C LEU A 36 -23.17 -0.95 -7.17
N THR A 37 -23.86 -2.06 -7.05
CA THR A 37 -24.13 -2.73 -5.77
C THR A 37 -23.84 -4.22 -5.89
N ASN A 38 -23.44 -4.84 -4.79
CA ASN A 38 -23.17 -6.27 -4.67
C ASN A 38 -22.18 -6.79 -5.72
N LEU A 39 -21.04 -6.09 -5.83
CA LEU A 39 -19.97 -6.45 -6.73
C LEU A 39 -19.15 -7.60 -6.15
N GLU A 40 -18.92 -8.61 -6.98
CA GLU A 40 -17.94 -9.65 -6.70
C GLU A 40 -16.68 -9.31 -7.48
N LEU A 41 -15.57 -9.08 -6.75
CA LEU A 41 -14.31 -8.70 -7.38
C LEU A 41 -13.51 -9.93 -7.76
N ASP A 42 -12.71 -9.80 -8.80
CA ASP A 42 -11.87 -10.89 -9.30
C ASP A 42 -10.62 -11.04 -8.40
N GLU A 43 -10.49 -12.21 -7.78
CA GLU A 43 -9.44 -12.47 -6.78
C GLU A 43 -8.06 -12.53 -7.44
N ASP A 44 -7.92 -13.15 -8.61
CA ASP A 44 -6.65 -13.26 -9.30
C ASP A 44 -6.16 -11.88 -9.76
N VAL A 45 -7.06 -11.06 -10.29
CA VAL A 45 -6.77 -9.68 -10.67
C VAL A 45 -6.32 -8.85 -9.46
N LEU A 46 -6.96 -9.02 -8.29
CA LEU A 46 -6.59 -8.32 -7.06
C LEU A 46 -5.27 -8.86 -6.46
N GLN A 47 -5.03 -10.17 -6.45
CA GLN A 47 -3.78 -10.78 -6.00
C GLN A 47 -2.59 -10.22 -6.81
N ASN A 48 -2.74 -10.17 -8.13
CA ASN A 48 -1.72 -9.64 -9.04
C ASN A 48 -1.53 -8.12 -8.90
N MET A 49 -2.61 -7.37 -8.67
CA MET A 49 -2.55 -5.91 -8.53
C MET A 49 -1.90 -5.48 -7.22
N LEU A 50 -2.22 -6.16 -6.12
CA LEU A 50 -1.66 -5.90 -4.79
C LEU A 50 -0.26 -6.52 -4.62
N ASP A 51 0.20 -7.29 -5.61
CA ASP A 51 1.41 -8.12 -5.54
C ASP A 51 1.47 -8.95 -4.25
N LEU A 52 0.37 -9.65 -3.95
CA LEU A 52 0.27 -10.40 -2.70
C LEU A 52 1.35 -11.49 -2.63
N PRO A 53 2.00 -11.67 -1.47
CA PRO A 53 2.95 -12.76 -1.27
C PRO A 53 2.34 -14.13 -1.63
N THR A 54 3.16 -15.03 -2.17
CA THR A 54 2.67 -16.35 -2.64
C THR A 54 2.20 -17.28 -1.52
N TRP A 55 2.54 -16.98 -0.26
CA TRP A 55 2.01 -17.67 0.92
C TRP A 55 0.59 -17.23 1.31
N LEU A 56 0.01 -16.21 0.67
CA LEU A 56 -1.33 -15.70 0.99
C LEU A 56 -2.23 -15.78 -0.24
N ALA A 57 -3.44 -16.30 -0.10
CA ALA A 57 -4.44 -16.38 -1.17
C ALA A 57 -5.69 -15.56 -0.82
N ILE A 58 -6.27 -14.91 -1.83
CA ILE A 58 -7.61 -14.33 -1.76
C ILE A 58 -8.59 -15.41 -2.19
N ASN A 59 -9.51 -15.78 -1.30
CA ASN A 59 -10.55 -16.77 -1.56
C ASN A 59 -11.83 -16.13 -2.11
N LYS A 60 -12.14 -14.92 -1.64
CA LYS A 60 -13.34 -14.20 -2.04
C LYS A 60 -13.22 -12.72 -1.73
N VAL A 61 -13.75 -11.87 -2.61
CA VAL A 61 -13.86 -10.43 -2.36
C VAL A 61 -15.22 -9.91 -2.77
N PHE A 62 -15.88 -9.22 -1.85
CA PHE A 62 -17.20 -8.66 -2.05
C PHE A 62 -17.22 -7.17 -1.69
N CYS A 63 -17.87 -6.37 -2.53
CA CYS A 63 -18.12 -4.96 -2.29
C CYS A 63 -19.64 -4.69 -2.37
N ASN A 64 -20.26 -4.29 -1.26
CA ASN A 64 -21.71 -4.08 -1.21
C ASN A 64 -22.19 -2.93 -2.10
N LYS A 65 -21.39 -1.85 -2.21
CA LYS A 65 -21.73 -0.65 -2.96
C LYS A 65 -20.46 0.07 -3.38
N ALA A 66 -20.39 0.37 -4.67
CA ALA A 66 -19.35 1.18 -5.28
C ALA A 66 -20.00 2.33 -6.06
N SER A 67 -19.38 3.50 -6.01
CA SER A 67 -19.80 4.66 -6.78
C SER A 67 -18.60 5.33 -7.39
N ILE A 68 -18.78 5.86 -8.60
CA ILE A 68 -17.73 6.52 -9.35
C ILE A 68 -18.25 7.86 -9.86
N ARG A 69 -17.45 8.91 -9.67
CA ARG A 69 -17.70 10.25 -10.20
C ARG A 69 -16.52 10.68 -11.07
N ILE A 70 -16.80 11.00 -12.33
CA ILE A 70 -15.82 11.37 -13.35
C ILE A 70 -16.10 12.80 -13.82
N PRO A 71 -15.26 13.78 -13.46
CA PRO A 71 -15.42 15.16 -13.90
C PRO A 71 -14.87 15.34 -15.33
N TRP A 72 -15.59 14.83 -16.34
CA TRP A 72 -15.14 14.76 -17.75
C TRP A 72 -14.51 16.04 -18.30
N THR A 73 -15.05 17.21 -17.96
CA THR A 73 -14.58 18.52 -18.44
C THR A 73 -13.41 19.09 -17.63
N LYS A 74 -13.14 18.53 -16.44
CA LYS A 74 -12.16 19.04 -15.47
C LYS A 74 -11.09 18.01 -15.07
N LEU A 75 -10.91 16.93 -15.85
CA LEU A 75 -9.95 15.84 -15.57
C LEU A 75 -8.48 16.30 -15.37
N LYS A 76 -8.09 17.47 -15.87
CA LYS A 76 -6.75 18.04 -15.60
C LYS A 76 -6.59 18.58 -14.18
N THR A 77 -7.71 18.93 -13.54
CA THR A 77 -7.76 19.75 -12.31
C THR A 77 -8.46 19.06 -11.16
N HIS A 78 -9.42 18.16 -11.45
CA HIS A 78 -10.23 17.44 -10.46
C HIS A 78 -10.07 15.93 -10.64
N PRO A 79 -10.01 15.18 -9.53
CA PRO A 79 -9.83 13.73 -9.55
C PRO A 79 -11.09 13.00 -10.00
N ILE A 80 -10.90 11.83 -10.62
CA ILE A 80 -11.95 10.81 -10.62
C ILE A 80 -12.09 10.30 -9.19
N SER A 81 -13.30 10.32 -8.66
CA SER A 81 -13.58 9.87 -7.28
C SER A 81 -14.22 8.50 -7.33
N LEU A 82 -13.57 7.51 -6.74
CA LEU A 82 -14.11 6.16 -6.52
C LEU A 82 -14.44 6.03 -5.03
N SER A 83 -15.66 5.63 -4.71
CA SER A 83 -16.11 5.47 -3.33
C SER A 83 -16.73 4.08 -3.15
N LEU A 84 -16.15 3.30 -2.27
CA LEU A 84 -16.62 1.98 -1.85
C LEU A 84 -17.20 2.10 -0.44
N ASP A 85 -18.33 1.45 -0.18
CA ASP A 85 -18.94 1.48 1.15
C ASP A 85 -18.31 0.41 2.05
N LYS A 86 -18.63 -0.86 1.82
CA LYS A 86 -18.10 -2.00 2.58
C LYS A 86 -17.44 -3.02 1.67
N VAL A 87 -16.15 -3.26 1.89
CA VAL A 87 -15.37 -4.31 1.24
C VAL A 87 -15.11 -5.43 2.24
N ILE A 88 -15.49 -6.65 1.89
CA ILE A 88 -15.24 -7.85 2.68
C ILE A 88 -14.34 -8.77 1.86
N MET A 89 -13.23 -9.18 2.45
CA MET A 89 -12.24 -10.03 1.82
C MET A 89 -11.96 -11.24 2.70
N GLU A 90 -12.05 -12.43 2.12
CA GLU A 90 -11.65 -13.67 2.76
C GLU A 90 -10.34 -14.15 2.16
N MET A 91 -9.37 -14.46 3.01
CA MET A 91 -8.04 -14.92 2.65
C MET A 91 -7.65 -16.16 3.44
N SER A 92 -6.65 -16.89 2.94
CA SER A 92 -6.01 -17.99 3.68
C SER A 92 -4.52 -18.04 3.44
N THR A 93 -3.78 -18.57 4.42
CA THR A 93 -2.37 -18.91 4.23
C THR A 93 -2.24 -20.21 3.42
N CYS A 94 -1.25 -20.27 2.54
CA CYS A 94 -0.94 -21.44 1.72
C CYS A 94 0.27 -22.16 2.33
N GLU A 95 0.13 -23.47 2.64
CA GLU A 95 1.27 -24.28 3.10
C GLU A 95 2.30 -24.52 1.99
N GLU A 96 1.80 -24.71 0.77
CA GLU A 96 2.58 -24.67 -0.47
C GLU A 96 2.36 -23.31 -1.13
N PRO A 97 3.43 -22.55 -1.40
CA PRO A 97 3.31 -21.24 -2.05
C PRO A 97 2.59 -21.34 -3.39
N ARG A 98 1.66 -20.42 -3.65
CA ARG A 98 1.04 -20.25 -4.97
C ARG A 98 2.09 -20.02 -6.05
N SER A 99 1.73 -20.21 -7.31
CA SER A 99 2.52 -19.67 -8.42
C SER A 99 2.71 -18.15 -8.27
N GLY A 100 3.82 -17.63 -8.80
CA GLY A 100 4.09 -16.20 -8.80
C GLY A 100 2.95 -15.41 -9.45
N ASN A 101 2.76 -14.18 -8.98
CA ASN A 101 1.76 -13.28 -9.55
C ASN A 101 2.04 -13.04 -11.04
N GLY A 102 0.98 -13.07 -11.84
CA GLY A 102 1.04 -12.70 -13.25
C GLY A 102 1.29 -11.20 -13.45
N PRO A 103 1.42 -10.73 -14.71
CA PRO A 103 1.57 -9.31 -14.98
C PRO A 103 0.38 -8.53 -14.40
N SER A 104 0.67 -7.47 -13.64
CA SER A 104 -0.36 -6.65 -13.01
C SER A 104 -1.33 -6.10 -14.08
N PRO A 105 -2.66 -6.16 -13.84
CA PRO A 105 -3.69 -5.70 -14.79
C PRO A 105 -3.62 -4.20 -15.10
N LEU A 106 -2.90 -3.44 -14.26
CA LEU A 106 -2.63 -2.01 -14.42
C LEU A 106 -1.43 -1.74 -15.35
N VAL A 107 -0.57 -2.72 -15.58
CA VAL A 107 0.50 -2.63 -16.58
C VAL A 107 -0.15 -2.79 -17.94
N THR A 108 -0.34 -1.68 -18.65
CA THR A 108 -0.61 -1.74 -20.09
C THR A 108 0.46 -2.62 -20.72
N ALA A 109 0.05 -3.57 -21.57
CA ALA A 109 0.92 -4.58 -22.20
C ALA A 109 2.02 -4.02 -23.13
N SER A 110 2.37 -2.75 -22.99
CA SER A 110 3.51 -2.13 -23.61
C SER A 110 4.16 -1.19 -22.58
N GLY A 111 5.38 -1.52 -22.16
CA GLY A 111 6.33 -0.56 -21.56
C GLY A 111 6.76 0.52 -22.55
N GLN A 112 5.80 1.05 -23.33
CA GLN A 112 5.97 2.03 -24.40
C GLN A 112 5.00 3.22 -24.24
N SER A 113 4.15 3.26 -23.21
CA SER A 113 3.34 4.44 -22.95
C SER A 113 4.16 5.47 -22.19
N GLU A 114 4.58 6.51 -22.93
CA GLU A 114 5.13 7.74 -22.36
C GLU A 114 4.14 8.32 -21.32
N TYR A 115 4.66 9.01 -20.31
CA TYR A 115 3.89 9.67 -19.25
C TYR A 115 2.97 10.76 -19.82
N GLY A 116 1.80 10.32 -20.26
CA GLY A 116 0.83 11.13 -20.99
C GLY A 116 -0.35 11.57 -20.14
N PHE A 117 -1.39 12.06 -20.82
CA PHE A 117 -2.62 12.50 -20.17
C PHE A 117 -3.35 11.36 -19.43
N ALA A 118 -3.39 10.15 -20.00
CA ALA A 118 -4.05 9.01 -19.38
C ALA A 118 -3.40 8.65 -18.04
N GLU A 119 -2.07 8.59 -17.98
CA GLU A 119 -1.34 8.30 -16.74
C GLU A 119 -1.59 9.38 -15.68
N LYS A 120 -1.57 10.67 -16.06
CA LYS A 120 -1.92 11.78 -15.17
C LYS A 120 -3.33 11.65 -14.58
N VAL A 121 -4.28 11.15 -15.37
CA VAL A 121 -5.67 10.92 -14.91
C VAL A 121 -5.75 9.75 -13.94
N VAL A 122 -5.09 8.63 -14.25
CA VAL A 122 -5.06 7.43 -13.38
C VAL A 122 -4.35 7.72 -12.06
N GLU A 123 -3.22 8.41 -12.12
CA GLU A 123 -2.48 8.87 -10.95
C GLU A 123 -3.34 9.79 -10.07
N GLY A 124 -4.13 10.66 -10.68
CA GLY A 124 -5.03 11.58 -10.01
C GLY A 124 -6.29 10.94 -9.40
N ILE A 125 -6.55 9.65 -9.60
CA ILE A 125 -7.72 8.98 -9.01
C ILE A 125 -7.67 9.09 -7.48
N SER A 126 -8.80 9.45 -6.88
CA SER A 126 -9.03 9.42 -5.43
C SER A 126 -9.96 8.28 -5.07
N LEU A 127 -9.63 7.55 -4.01
CA LEU A 127 -10.39 6.40 -3.50
C LEU A 127 -10.83 6.67 -2.06
N SER A 128 -12.09 6.43 -1.75
CA SER A 128 -12.60 6.39 -0.37
C SER A 128 -13.25 5.03 -0.09
N VAL A 129 -12.99 4.45 1.08
CA VAL A 129 -13.63 3.20 1.52
C VAL A 129 -14.13 3.35 2.95
N ASN A 130 -15.43 3.20 3.18
CA ASN A 130 -15.99 3.40 4.52
C ASN A 130 -15.56 2.29 5.49
N SER A 131 -15.56 1.04 5.04
CA SER A 131 -15.19 -0.13 5.84
C SER A 131 -14.53 -1.20 4.98
N ILE A 132 -13.35 -1.66 5.41
CA ILE A 132 -12.69 -2.85 4.87
C ILE A 132 -12.61 -3.88 6.00
N ILE A 133 -13.05 -5.10 5.72
CA ILE A 133 -12.94 -6.23 6.64
C ILE A 133 -12.22 -7.35 5.90
N ILE A 134 -11.03 -7.71 6.36
CA ILE A 134 -10.27 -8.85 5.85
C ILE A 134 -10.25 -9.93 6.92
N ARG A 135 -10.62 -11.15 6.54
CA ARG A 135 -10.56 -12.34 7.41
C ARG A 135 -9.54 -13.30 6.84
N ILE A 136 -8.53 -13.62 7.61
CA ILE A 136 -7.43 -14.48 7.22
C ILE A 136 -7.53 -15.77 8.03
N ARG A 137 -7.66 -16.92 7.35
CA ARG A 137 -7.55 -18.24 7.97
C ARG A 137 -6.13 -18.75 7.82
N ALA A 138 -5.42 -18.94 8.92
CA ALA A 138 -4.11 -19.57 8.93
C ALA A 138 -4.18 -20.95 9.59
N LYS A 139 -3.09 -21.71 9.54
CA LYS A 139 -3.00 -23.04 10.16
C LYS A 139 -3.19 -22.99 11.68
N ALA A 140 -2.54 -22.03 12.34
CA ALA A 140 -2.49 -21.95 13.80
C ALA A 140 -3.46 -20.92 14.40
N PHE A 141 -3.98 -19.98 13.61
CA PHE A 141 -4.81 -18.89 14.09
C PHE A 141 -5.75 -18.37 13.00
N ASN A 142 -6.83 -17.71 13.43
CA ASN A 142 -7.63 -16.85 12.57
C ASN A 142 -7.27 -15.41 12.88
N ALA A 143 -7.10 -14.60 11.85
CA ALA A 143 -6.89 -13.16 12.01
C ALA A 143 -7.97 -12.35 11.31
N SER A 144 -8.28 -11.20 11.89
CA SER A 144 -9.14 -10.19 11.28
C SER A 144 -8.41 -8.85 11.21
N PHE A 145 -8.63 -8.16 10.10
CA PHE A 145 -8.14 -6.82 9.87
C PHE A 145 -9.33 -5.95 9.47
N GLU A 146 -9.64 -4.98 10.30
CA GLU A 146 -10.71 -4.02 10.05
C GLU A 146 -10.12 -2.62 9.89
N LEU A 147 -10.52 -1.93 8.83
CA LEU A 147 -10.08 -0.57 8.52
C LEU A 147 -11.31 0.29 8.24
N SER A 148 -11.42 1.43 8.91
CA SER A 148 -12.56 2.35 8.75
C SER A 148 -12.14 3.70 8.18
N GLN A 149 -13.00 4.24 7.32
CA GLN A 149 -12.85 5.57 6.70
C GLN A 149 -11.49 5.74 6.00
N LEU A 150 -11.10 4.75 5.19
CA LEU A 150 -9.91 4.86 4.37
C LEU A 150 -10.13 5.92 3.28
N SER A 151 -9.17 6.81 3.10
CA SER A 151 -9.14 7.70 1.94
C SER A 151 -7.73 7.77 1.34
N ILE A 152 -7.67 7.85 0.02
CA ILE A 152 -6.45 7.92 -0.79
C ILE A 152 -6.64 9.02 -1.82
N TYR A 153 -5.75 10.00 -1.85
CA TYR A 153 -5.85 11.13 -2.77
C TYR A 153 -4.48 11.72 -3.11
N SER A 154 -4.46 12.53 -4.18
CA SER A 154 -3.28 13.29 -4.58
C SER A 154 -3.18 14.60 -3.79
N VAL A 155 -1.97 14.97 -3.39
CA VAL A 155 -1.65 16.20 -2.67
C VAL A 155 -0.54 16.97 -3.37
N ASN A 156 -0.35 18.23 -3.04
CA ASN A 156 0.82 19.00 -3.48
C ASN A 156 2.07 18.64 -2.63
N PRO A 157 3.27 19.14 -2.97
CA PRO A 157 4.50 18.89 -2.21
C PRO A 157 4.44 19.37 -0.75
N GLN A 158 3.51 20.27 -0.43
CA GLN A 158 3.24 20.77 0.92
C GLN A 158 2.18 19.94 1.67
N TRP A 159 1.75 18.79 1.13
CA TRP A 159 0.73 17.91 1.72
C TRP A 159 -0.65 18.55 1.87
N GLN A 160 -1.01 19.43 0.92
CA GLN A 160 -2.30 20.09 0.88
C GLN A 160 -3.12 19.62 -0.34
N HIS A 161 -4.44 19.61 -0.17
CA HIS A 161 -5.38 19.38 -1.25
C HIS A 161 -5.36 20.54 -2.26
N GLY A 162 -5.55 20.22 -3.54
CA GLY A 162 -5.64 21.25 -4.57
C GLY A 162 -5.83 20.68 -5.96
N ASP A 163 -5.65 21.56 -6.94
CA ASP A 163 -5.72 21.22 -8.36
C ASP A 163 -4.64 20.18 -8.71
N LEU A 164 -5.05 19.11 -9.39
CA LEU A 164 -4.16 18.01 -9.79
C LEU A 164 -2.93 18.47 -10.59
N ARG A 165 -2.92 19.64 -11.22
CA ARG A 165 -1.74 20.18 -11.89
C ARG A 165 -0.58 20.45 -10.93
N PHE A 166 -0.88 20.75 -9.67
CA PHE A 166 0.11 21.06 -8.63
C PHE A 166 0.47 19.86 -7.75
N THR A 167 -0.09 18.68 -8.02
CA THR A 167 0.21 17.44 -7.27
C THR A 167 1.38 16.66 -7.86
N ARG A 168 2.11 17.27 -8.82
CA ARG A 168 3.26 16.67 -9.49
C ARG A 168 4.31 17.72 -9.84
N ILE A 169 5.57 17.34 -9.80
CA ILE A 169 6.70 18.17 -10.24
C ILE A 169 7.43 17.40 -11.34
N GLN A 170 7.49 17.96 -12.55
CA GLN A 170 8.19 17.35 -13.67
C GLN A 170 9.55 18.03 -13.87
N ASP A 171 10.59 17.24 -14.07
CA ASP A 171 11.88 17.71 -14.58
C ASP A 171 12.08 17.14 -15.99
N PRO A 172 11.78 17.92 -17.05
CA PRO A 172 11.95 17.48 -18.43
C PRO A 172 13.42 17.20 -18.80
N GLN A 173 14.40 17.80 -18.14
CA GLN A 173 15.82 17.58 -18.44
C GLN A 173 16.29 16.23 -17.93
N ARG A 174 15.81 15.82 -16.74
CA ARG A 174 16.07 14.48 -16.20
C ARG A 174 15.16 13.41 -16.79
N GLY A 175 14.03 13.82 -17.37
CA GLY A 175 13.02 12.89 -17.83
C GLY A 175 12.30 12.22 -16.66
N GLU A 176 12.10 12.93 -15.55
CA GLU A 176 11.56 12.40 -14.29
C GLU A 176 10.35 13.20 -13.80
N VAL A 177 9.49 12.55 -13.00
CA VAL A 177 8.35 13.18 -12.33
C VAL A 177 8.25 12.72 -10.89
N LEU A 178 7.99 13.67 -9.99
CA LEU A 178 7.62 13.44 -8.60
C LEU A 178 6.11 13.59 -8.43
N THR A 179 5.50 12.69 -7.69
CA THR A 179 4.07 12.68 -7.41
C THR A 179 3.84 12.39 -5.93
N PHE A 180 2.78 12.98 -5.37
CA PHE A 180 2.53 12.96 -3.93
C PHE A 180 1.13 12.43 -3.65
N LYS A 181 1.04 11.41 -2.79
CA LYS A 181 -0.23 10.83 -2.35
C LYS A 181 -0.27 10.73 -0.83
N GLU A 182 -1.44 11.01 -0.28
CA GLU A 182 -1.73 10.76 1.13
C GLU A 182 -2.80 9.69 1.23
N ILE A 183 -2.57 8.74 2.12
CA ILE A 183 -3.51 7.72 2.53
C ILE A 183 -3.83 8.01 4.00
N ASN A 184 -5.09 8.08 4.39
CA ASN A 184 -5.45 8.20 5.80
C ASN A 184 -6.61 7.27 6.14
N TRP A 185 -6.74 6.94 7.42
CA TRP A 185 -7.86 6.18 7.94
C TRP A 185 -8.18 6.59 9.37
N GLN A 186 -9.42 6.38 9.78
CA GLN A 186 -9.86 6.73 11.13
C GLN A 186 -9.47 5.67 12.15
N MET A 187 -9.53 4.40 11.77
CA MET A 187 -9.37 3.28 12.69
C MET A 187 -8.83 2.06 11.96
N ILE A 188 -7.86 1.41 12.57
CA ILE A 188 -7.40 0.07 12.21
C ILE A 188 -7.56 -0.83 13.42
N ARG A 189 -8.01 -2.05 13.20
CA ARG A 189 -8.13 -3.08 14.23
C ARG A 189 -7.59 -4.38 13.66
N ILE A 190 -6.60 -4.92 14.34
CA ILE A 190 -5.99 -6.20 14.02
C ILE A 190 -6.30 -7.13 15.18
N GLU A 191 -6.90 -8.27 14.89
CA GLU A 191 -7.15 -9.31 15.88
C GLU A 191 -6.56 -10.63 15.38
N ALA A 192 -5.99 -11.41 16.28
CA ALA A 192 -5.54 -12.77 16.01
C ALA A 192 -5.98 -13.67 17.16
N ASP A 193 -6.60 -14.80 16.83
CA ASP A 193 -7.12 -15.77 17.78
C ASP A 193 -6.65 -17.18 17.41
N ALA A 194 -6.20 -17.95 18.39
CA ALA A 194 -5.68 -19.28 18.11
C ALA A 194 -6.82 -20.22 17.71
N ILE A 195 -6.54 -21.11 16.76
CA ILE A 195 -7.48 -22.19 16.47
C ILE A 195 -7.26 -23.23 17.57
N GLN A 196 -8.29 -23.51 18.38
CA GLN A 196 -8.23 -24.51 19.45
C GLN A 196 -7.82 -25.86 18.85
N SER A 197 -6.56 -26.26 19.06
CA SER A 197 -6.10 -27.61 18.79
C SER A 197 -6.51 -28.51 19.95
N SER A 198 -7.16 -29.63 19.65
CA SER A 198 -7.65 -30.63 20.61
C SER A 198 -6.59 -31.27 21.54
N GLU A 199 -5.31 -30.88 21.42
CA GLU A 199 -4.19 -31.45 22.18
C GLU A 199 -3.58 -30.49 23.21
N HIS A 200 -3.96 -29.21 23.23
CA HIS A 200 -3.45 -28.25 24.24
C HIS A 200 -4.56 -27.31 24.71
N GLU A 201 -5.00 -27.50 25.97
CA GLU A 201 -5.91 -26.61 26.73
C GLU A 201 -5.26 -25.26 27.09
N ILE A 202 -4.65 -24.58 26.13
CA ILE A 202 -4.27 -23.18 26.34
C ILE A 202 -5.40 -22.36 25.73
N MET A 203 -6.29 -21.85 26.59
CA MET A 203 -7.17 -20.74 26.25
C MET A 203 -6.30 -19.58 25.75
N SER A 204 -6.07 -19.50 24.45
CA SER A 204 -5.35 -18.38 23.86
C SER A 204 -6.27 -17.16 23.94
N ALA A 205 -5.92 -16.19 24.78
CA ALA A 205 -6.60 -14.90 24.75
C ALA A 205 -6.29 -14.24 23.39
N PRO A 206 -7.30 -13.72 22.67
CA PRO A 206 -7.08 -13.11 21.36
C PRO A 206 -6.16 -11.89 21.52
N VAL A 207 -5.19 -11.77 20.62
CA VAL A 207 -4.29 -10.62 20.55
C VAL A 207 -5.01 -9.54 19.75
N ARG A 208 -5.06 -8.33 20.30
CA ARG A 208 -5.76 -7.20 19.67
C ARG A 208 -4.85 -5.98 19.60
N LEU A 209 -4.76 -5.38 18.43
CA LEU A 209 -4.11 -4.09 18.23
C LEU A 209 -5.12 -3.14 17.61
N ILE A 210 -5.21 -1.94 18.17
CA ILE A 210 -6.10 -0.88 17.71
C ILE A 210 -5.26 0.37 17.54
N THR A 211 -5.33 0.99 16.38
CA THR A 211 -4.75 2.33 16.16
C THR A 211 -5.79 3.24 15.54
N ASN A 212 -5.80 4.49 15.95
CA ASN A 212 -6.70 5.51 15.42
C ASN A 212 -5.92 6.54 14.58
N GLN A 213 -6.67 7.26 13.75
CA GLN A 213 -6.25 8.47 13.03
C GLN A 213 -4.80 8.42 12.52
N SER A 214 -4.56 7.56 11.55
CA SER A 214 -3.22 7.35 11.02
C SER A 214 -3.18 7.70 9.54
N LYS A 215 -1.99 8.03 9.05
CA LYS A 215 -1.80 8.40 7.66
C LYS A 215 -0.46 7.91 7.12
N ILE A 216 -0.45 7.62 5.84
CA ILE A 216 0.75 7.31 5.06
C ILE A 216 0.92 8.39 4.01
N ARG A 217 2.11 8.96 3.98
CA ARG A 217 2.55 9.92 2.98
C ARG A 217 3.49 9.26 2.01
N ILE A 218 3.18 9.39 0.72
CA ILE A 218 3.88 8.71 -0.36
C ILE A 218 4.41 9.76 -1.33
N THR A 219 5.72 9.75 -1.57
CA THR A 219 6.34 10.45 -2.70
C THR A 219 6.88 9.40 -3.67
N LEU A 220 6.45 9.44 -4.93
CA LEU A 220 6.93 8.54 -5.97
C LEU A 220 7.74 9.32 -7.00
N LYS A 221 8.91 8.80 -7.31
CA LYS A 221 9.75 9.28 -8.41
C LYS A 221 9.65 8.29 -9.56
N ARG A 222 9.23 8.76 -10.74
CA ARG A 222 9.06 7.93 -11.94
C ARG A 222 9.79 8.52 -13.15
N ARG A 223 10.20 7.67 -14.08
CA ARG A 223 10.69 8.08 -15.40
C ARG A 223 9.53 8.44 -16.31
N LEU A 224 9.67 9.52 -17.08
CA LEU A 224 8.66 9.99 -18.04
C LEU A 224 8.52 9.06 -19.25
N LYS A 225 9.61 8.40 -19.67
CA LYS A 225 9.65 7.57 -20.88
C LYS A 225 8.78 6.31 -20.78
N ASP A 226 8.82 5.66 -19.63
CA ASP A 226 8.24 4.31 -19.42
C ASP A 226 7.39 4.22 -18.14
N CYS A 227 7.24 5.31 -17.39
CA CYS A 227 6.53 5.38 -16.11
C CYS A 227 7.11 4.46 -15.01
N ASN A 228 8.31 3.91 -15.21
CA ASN A 228 8.96 3.05 -14.22
C ASN A 228 9.30 3.83 -12.95
N VAL A 229 9.04 3.21 -11.79
CA VAL A 229 9.39 3.77 -10.48
C VAL A 229 10.92 3.72 -10.32
N VAL A 230 11.51 4.88 -10.09
CA VAL A 230 12.95 5.05 -9.83
C VAL A 230 13.23 4.95 -8.34
N ALA A 231 12.42 5.64 -7.54
CA ALA A 231 12.52 5.64 -6.08
C ALA A 231 11.16 5.96 -5.45
N SER A 232 10.97 5.55 -4.21
CA SER A 232 9.77 5.88 -3.43
C SER A 232 10.13 6.26 -2.00
N LYS A 233 9.43 7.24 -1.46
CA LYS A 233 9.52 7.61 -0.05
C LYS A 233 8.17 7.39 0.59
N LEU A 234 8.11 6.54 1.61
CA LEU A 234 6.91 6.23 2.36
C LEU A 234 7.09 6.69 3.81
N ILE A 235 6.15 7.46 4.35
CA ILE A 235 6.14 7.85 5.77
C ILE A 235 4.81 7.43 6.38
N LEU A 236 4.83 6.45 7.28
CA LEU A 236 3.71 6.06 8.13
C LEU A 236 3.74 6.91 9.40
N MET A 237 2.63 7.58 9.69
CA MET A 237 2.44 8.43 10.86
C MET A 237 1.31 7.84 11.70
N LEU A 238 1.63 7.52 12.95
CA LEU A 238 0.72 7.07 13.99
C LEU A 238 0.74 8.13 15.11
N ASP A 239 -0.43 8.57 15.57
CA ASP A 239 -0.51 9.55 16.66
C ASP A 239 -0.29 8.86 18.00
N ASP A 240 -1.36 8.33 18.60
CA ASP A 240 -1.30 7.62 19.88
C ASP A 240 -1.50 6.12 19.68
N LEU A 241 -0.53 5.33 20.12
CA LEU A 241 -0.58 3.87 20.09
C LEU A 241 -0.53 3.32 21.51
N LEU A 242 -1.67 2.88 22.02
CA LEU A 242 -1.73 2.11 23.27
C LEU A 242 -1.86 0.64 22.93
N TRP A 243 -0.94 -0.16 23.45
CA TRP A 243 -1.03 -1.61 23.33
C TRP A 243 -0.88 -2.28 24.68
N VAL A 244 -1.91 -3.03 25.07
CA VAL A 244 -1.95 -3.78 26.32
C VAL A 244 -1.88 -5.26 25.97
N LEU A 245 -0.90 -5.95 26.53
CA LEU A 245 -0.64 -7.37 26.31
C LEU A 245 -0.44 -8.08 27.63
N THR A 246 -0.95 -9.30 27.75
CA THR A 246 -0.61 -10.20 28.85
C THR A 246 0.52 -11.16 28.48
N ASP A 247 1.12 -11.83 29.47
CA ASP A 247 2.12 -12.90 29.24
C ASP A 247 1.60 -13.98 28.28
N SER A 248 0.38 -14.47 28.48
CA SER A 248 -0.25 -15.44 27.56
C SER A 248 -0.43 -14.90 26.14
N GLN A 249 -0.84 -13.63 25.97
CA GLN A 249 -0.96 -13.01 24.66
C GLN A 249 0.40 -12.85 23.96
N LEU A 250 1.45 -12.48 24.71
CA LEU A 250 2.81 -12.37 24.17
C LEU A 250 3.34 -13.73 23.71
N LYS A 251 3.11 -14.79 24.50
CA LYS A 251 3.44 -16.18 24.12
C LYS A 251 2.70 -16.59 22.85
N ALA A 252 1.40 -16.29 22.75
CA ALA A 252 0.59 -16.58 21.56
C ALA A 252 1.14 -15.86 20.32
N MET A 253 1.53 -14.58 20.45
CA MET A 253 2.15 -13.84 19.34
C MET A 253 3.42 -14.49 18.82
N VAL A 254 4.29 -14.97 19.70
CA VAL A 254 5.52 -15.68 19.30
C VAL A 254 5.18 -16.96 18.53
N GLN A 255 4.15 -17.70 18.97
CA GLN A 255 3.68 -18.90 18.26
C GLN A 255 3.10 -18.56 16.88
N TYR A 256 2.30 -17.50 16.76
CA TYR A 256 1.75 -17.05 15.49
C TYR A 256 2.86 -16.62 14.53
N ALA A 257 3.85 -15.86 15.02
CA ALA A 257 5.00 -15.43 14.24
C ALA A 257 5.82 -16.62 13.73
N LYS A 258 6.03 -17.65 14.57
CA LYS A 258 6.71 -18.88 14.16
C LYS A 258 5.94 -19.62 13.06
N SER A 259 4.63 -19.80 13.23
CA SER A 259 3.78 -20.46 12.23
C SER A 259 3.77 -19.73 10.89
N LEU A 260 3.80 -18.38 10.90
CA LEU A 260 3.92 -17.59 9.68
C LEU A 260 5.31 -17.64 9.06
N SER A 261 6.37 -17.71 9.87
CA SER A 261 7.76 -17.73 9.38
C SER A 261 8.00 -18.92 8.47
N GLU A 262 7.49 -20.11 8.82
CA GLU A 262 7.63 -21.33 8.00
C GLU A 262 7.03 -21.17 6.60
N VAL A 263 5.85 -20.54 6.48
CA VAL A 263 5.21 -20.31 5.16
C VAL A 263 5.87 -19.17 4.38
N ILE A 264 6.36 -18.14 5.08
CA ILE A 264 7.09 -17.02 4.48
C ILE A 264 8.45 -17.47 3.92
N GLU A 265 9.16 -18.35 4.64
CA GLU A 265 10.44 -18.91 4.21
C GLU A 265 10.29 -19.71 2.91
N LYS A 266 9.32 -20.63 2.85
CA LYS A 266 9.01 -21.39 1.62
C LYS A 266 8.67 -20.48 0.42
N SER A 267 7.86 -19.45 0.64
CA SER A 267 7.52 -18.45 -0.40
C SER A 267 8.76 -17.67 -0.86
N THR A 268 9.66 -17.36 0.06
CA THR A 268 10.91 -16.66 -0.25
C THR A 268 11.88 -17.53 -1.03
N GLU A 269 11.99 -18.82 -0.69
CA GLU A 269 12.79 -19.81 -1.43
C GLU A 269 12.29 -19.99 -2.87
N GLN A 270 10.98 -20.13 -3.05
CA GLN A 270 10.34 -20.19 -4.37
C GLN A 270 10.66 -18.93 -5.20
N ARG A 271 10.64 -17.75 -4.59
CA ARG A 271 10.99 -16.51 -5.29
C ARG A 271 12.47 -16.49 -5.69
N LYS A 272 13.37 -16.97 -4.82
CA LYS A 272 14.80 -17.05 -5.12
C LYS A 272 15.08 -17.99 -6.30
N SER A 273 14.43 -19.15 -6.37
CA SER A 273 14.63 -20.12 -7.47
C SER A 273 14.15 -19.57 -8.82
N MET A 274 13.02 -18.84 -8.85
CA MET A 274 12.53 -18.19 -10.07
C MET A 274 13.47 -17.09 -10.59
N VAL A 275 14.14 -16.36 -9.69
CA VAL A 275 15.12 -15.33 -10.10
C VAL A 275 16.36 -15.96 -10.71
N SER A 276 16.88 -17.06 -10.16
CA SER A 276 18.06 -17.74 -10.70
C SER A 276 17.87 -18.25 -12.14
N ASP A 277 16.68 -18.75 -12.49
CA ASP A 277 16.36 -19.23 -13.84
C ASP A 277 16.23 -18.09 -14.87
N SER A 278 15.87 -16.88 -14.44
CA SER A 278 15.70 -15.72 -15.34
C SER A 278 17.01 -15.06 -15.79
N THR A 279 18.16 -15.43 -15.21
CA THR A 279 19.45 -14.75 -15.41
C THR A 279 20.25 -15.18 -16.65
N GLN A 280 19.76 -16.12 -17.48
CA GLN A 280 20.49 -16.61 -18.66
C GLN A 280 20.12 -15.96 -20.01
N GLY A 281 19.30 -14.91 -20.05
CA GLY A 281 18.90 -14.33 -21.34
C GLY A 281 18.51 -12.87 -21.30
N SER A 282 19.47 -11.95 -21.25
CA SER A 282 19.28 -10.60 -21.83
C SER A 282 20.61 -9.89 -22.06
N THR A 283 21.02 -9.83 -23.32
CA THR A 283 22.05 -8.91 -23.84
C THR A 283 21.49 -7.48 -23.87
N PRO A 284 22.25 -6.46 -23.44
CA PRO A 284 21.81 -5.07 -23.52
C PRO A 284 21.86 -4.53 -24.97
N PRO A 285 20.84 -3.77 -25.44
CA PRO A 285 20.89 -3.15 -26.76
C PRO A 285 21.75 -1.87 -26.76
N PRO A 286 22.33 -1.50 -27.92
CA PRO A 286 23.24 -0.35 -28.03
C PRO A 286 22.50 0.99 -27.97
N SER A 287 23.13 1.95 -27.30
CA SER A 287 22.70 3.33 -27.17
C SER A 287 22.89 4.13 -28.47
N THR A 288 21.82 4.71 -29.02
CA THR A 288 21.86 5.70 -30.11
C THR A 288 21.87 7.13 -29.56
N GLN A 289 22.78 7.94 -30.11
CA GLN A 289 22.93 9.37 -29.83
C GLN A 289 21.71 10.18 -30.30
N GLN A 290 21.28 11.16 -29.50
CA GLN A 290 20.31 12.18 -29.91
C GLN A 290 20.96 13.56 -30.04
N VAL A 291 20.58 14.22 -31.13
CA VAL A 291 20.97 15.55 -31.58
C VAL A 291 20.32 16.63 -30.71
N LYS A 292 21.11 17.65 -30.36
CA LYS A 292 20.65 18.86 -29.66
C LYS A 292 19.87 19.78 -30.61
N THR A 293 18.70 20.23 -30.18
CA THR A 293 18.00 21.38 -30.79
C THR A 293 17.96 22.53 -29.77
N GLN A 294 18.47 23.69 -30.17
CA GLN A 294 18.43 24.94 -29.40
C GLN A 294 17.02 25.53 -29.39
N GLN A 295 16.55 26.07 -28.26
CA GLN A 295 15.52 27.11 -28.26
C GLN A 295 15.47 27.99 -26.99
N SER A 296 15.52 29.30 -27.27
CA SER A 296 14.98 30.52 -26.62
C SER A 296 15.10 30.80 -25.11
N THR A 297 15.40 32.06 -24.80
CA THR A 297 15.89 32.61 -23.52
C THR A 297 14.80 33.07 -22.53
N ALA A 298 13.51 33.05 -22.89
CA ALA A 298 12.42 33.47 -22.00
C ALA A 298 11.88 32.33 -21.11
N THR A 299 12.17 31.06 -21.46
CA THR A 299 11.79 29.85 -20.72
C THR A 299 12.82 29.44 -19.66
N THR A 300 14.01 30.06 -19.66
CA THR A 300 15.15 29.64 -18.84
C THR A 300 14.91 29.86 -17.34
N GLU A 301 14.28 30.98 -16.94
CA GLU A 301 14.01 31.30 -15.54
C GLU A 301 12.93 30.41 -14.92
N GLN A 302 11.82 30.18 -15.65
CA GLN A 302 10.76 29.26 -15.21
C GLN A 302 11.27 27.81 -15.14
N ASN A 303 12.08 27.39 -16.11
CA ASN A 303 12.74 26.09 -16.06
C ASN A 303 13.69 25.98 -14.86
N HIS A 304 14.46 27.04 -14.55
CA HIS A 304 15.34 27.04 -13.38
C HIS A 304 14.58 26.96 -12.05
N ALA A 305 13.44 27.64 -11.93
CA ALA A 305 12.57 27.55 -10.75
C ALA A 305 11.99 26.14 -10.56
N ILE A 306 11.54 25.50 -11.65
CA ILE A 306 11.01 24.11 -11.61
C ILE A 306 12.12 23.12 -11.27
N ILE A 307 13.33 23.27 -11.84
CA ILE A 307 14.48 22.42 -11.54
C ILE A 307 14.88 22.57 -10.06
N LYS A 308 14.91 23.80 -9.55
CA LYS A 308 15.18 24.06 -8.12
C LYS A 308 14.11 23.38 -7.24
N LEU A 309 12.84 23.57 -7.56
CA LEU A 309 11.73 22.96 -6.84
C LEU A 309 11.83 21.43 -6.85
N PHE A 310 12.10 20.82 -8.01
CA PHE A 310 12.29 19.37 -8.11
C PHE A 310 13.42 18.90 -7.20
N ARG A 311 14.57 19.59 -7.23
CA ARG A 311 15.72 19.25 -6.38
C ARG A 311 15.40 19.33 -4.89
N ASP A 312 14.57 20.29 -4.48
CA ASP A 312 14.18 20.48 -3.08
C ASP A 312 13.30 19.33 -2.55
N PHE A 313 12.55 18.64 -3.44
CA PHE A 313 11.68 17.50 -3.11
C PHE A 313 12.18 16.15 -3.65
N ASP A 314 13.38 16.10 -4.24
CA ASP A 314 13.89 14.91 -4.93
C ASP A 314 14.07 13.72 -3.98
N VAL A 315 13.63 12.55 -4.42
CA VAL A 315 13.79 11.29 -3.70
C VAL A 315 14.99 10.56 -4.30
N LYS A 316 16.13 10.65 -3.60
CA LYS A 316 17.41 10.09 -4.08
C LYS A 316 17.46 8.56 -4.01
N GLU A 317 16.81 7.99 -3.01
CA GLU A 317 16.77 6.55 -2.79
C GLU A 317 15.43 6.13 -2.15
N THR A 318 15.07 4.87 -2.37
CA THR A 318 13.86 4.31 -1.76
C THR A 318 14.01 4.24 -0.25
N SER A 319 13.00 4.71 0.48
CA SER A 319 13.03 4.84 1.94
C SER A 319 11.65 4.65 2.56
N TYR A 320 11.64 4.05 3.74
CA TYR A 320 10.45 3.80 4.55
C TYR A 320 10.66 4.39 5.94
N HIS A 321 9.68 5.13 6.40
CA HIS A 321 9.74 5.89 7.63
C HIS A 321 8.52 5.59 8.48
N LEU A 322 8.73 5.38 9.77
CA LEU A 322 7.69 5.26 10.78
C LEU A 322 7.87 6.39 11.78
N VAL A 323 6.81 7.12 12.04
CA VAL A 323 6.75 8.17 13.07
C VAL A 323 5.58 7.83 13.99
N ILE A 324 5.86 7.67 15.27
CA ILE A 324 4.86 7.48 16.32
C ILE A 324 4.99 8.62 17.33
N SER A 325 3.94 9.41 17.51
CA SER A 325 3.96 10.53 18.45
C SER A 325 4.05 10.03 19.89
N HIS A 326 3.18 9.10 20.27
CA HIS A 326 3.19 8.45 21.58
C HIS A 326 2.91 6.95 21.46
N LEU A 327 3.78 6.14 22.08
CA LEU A 327 3.59 4.69 22.19
C LEU A 327 3.60 4.31 23.66
N ASP A 328 2.49 3.80 24.16
CA ASP A 328 2.35 3.20 25.48
C ASP A 328 2.17 1.69 25.35
N LEU A 329 3.16 0.94 25.78
CA LEU A 329 3.12 -0.53 25.83
C LEU A 329 2.96 -0.97 27.28
N HIS A 330 1.89 -1.69 27.58
CA HIS A 330 1.58 -2.24 28.89
C HIS A 330 1.68 -3.76 28.82
N ILE A 331 2.60 -4.33 29.59
CA ILE A 331 2.79 -5.78 29.72
C ILE A 331 2.32 -6.18 31.12
N CYS A 332 1.27 -7.00 31.20
CA CYS A 332 0.63 -7.39 32.45
C CYS A 332 0.72 -8.90 32.69
N ASP A 333 0.78 -9.31 33.96
CA ASP A 333 0.58 -10.70 34.33
C ASP A 333 -0.86 -11.17 34.03
N ASP A 334 -1.02 -12.46 33.74
CA ASP A 334 -2.34 -13.09 33.59
C ASP A 334 -3.04 -13.24 34.96
N ILE A 335 -4.25 -12.68 35.10
CA ILE A 335 -5.02 -12.69 36.35
C ILE A 335 -5.54 -14.12 36.71
N HIS A 336 -5.46 -15.09 35.78
CA HIS A 336 -6.04 -16.43 35.93
C HIS A 336 -5.05 -17.61 35.77
N SER A 337 -3.73 -17.40 35.77
CA SER A 337 -2.80 -18.53 35.62
C SER A 337 -2.69 -19.34 36.93
N THR A 338 -3.29 -20.53 36.97
CA THR A 338 -3.14 -21.54 38.03
C THR A 338 -1.85 -22.36 37.89
N GLU A 339 -0.75 -21.77 37.40
CA GLU A 339 0.53 -22.46 37.32
C GLU A 339 1.27 -22.45 38.67
N ARG A 340 1.78 -23.62 39.05
CA ARG A 340 2.47 -23.88 40.32
C ARG A 340 3.61 -22.89 40.53
N ALA A 341 3.54 -22.19 41.66
CA ALA A 341 4.46 -21.16 42.08
C ALA A 341 5.93 -21.60 41.99
N CYS A 342 6.71 -20.88 41.16
CA CYS A 342 8.12 -20.68 41.47
C CYS A 342 8.18 -19.72 42.67
N ASN A 343 8.94 -20.07 43.72
CA ASN A 343 8.99 -19.38 45.03
C ASN A 343 9.47 -17.90 45.00
N ARG A 344 9.51 -17.24 43.83
CA ARG A 344 9.90 -15.84 43.62
C ARG A 344 9.03 -15.07 42.61
N ARG A 345 7.81 -15.53 42.30
CA ARG A 345 6.91 -14.78 41.40
C ARG A 345 6.24 -13.63 42.17
N ILE A 346 6.52 -12.39 41.79
CA ILE A 346 5.71 -11.24 42.22
C ILE A 346 4.37 -11.39 41.50
N THR A 347 3.29 -11.67 42.22
CA THR A 347 1.95 -11.82 41.65
C THR A 347 1.38 -10.46 41.26
N GLY A 348 0.96 -10.31 40.00
CA GLY A 348 0.32 -9.08 39.52
C GLY A 348 1.33 -8.01 39.09
N GLY A 349 2.49 -8.42 38.57
CA GLY A 349 3.44 -7.50 37.97
C GLY A 349 2.87 -6.85 36.71
N ALA A 350 3.18 -5.57 36.52
CA ALA A 350 2.95 -4.87 35.27
C ALA A 350 4.19 -4.05 34.91
N MET A 351 4.53 -4.03 33.63
CA MET A 351 5.57 -3.17 33.06
C MET A 351 4.92 -2.23 32.06
N GLN A 352 5.12 -0.93 32.26
CA GLN A 352 4.72 0.09 31.30
C GLN A 352 5.98 0.68 30.64
N LEU A 353 6.00 0.69 29.31
CA LEU A 353 7.02 1.34 28.51
C LEU A 353 6.35 2.44 27.69
N SER A 354 6.77 3.68 27.92
CA SER A 354 6.23 4.86 27.23
C SER A 354 7.32 5.51 26.39
N PHE A 355 7.08 5.62 25.09
CA PHE A 355 7.96 6.28 24.13
C PHE A 355 7.27 7.54 23.61
N SER A 356 8.04 8.62 23.48
CA SER A 356 7.60 9.86 22.85
C SER A 356 8.46 10.11 21.61
N MET A 357 7.84 10.50 20.49
CA MET A 357 8.51 10.71 19.19
C MET A 357 9.40 9.54 18.78
N LEU A 358 8.81 8.34 18.65
CA LEU A 358 9.53 7.20 18.11
C LEU A 358 9.61 7.30 16.59
N THR A 359 10.82 7.43 16.06
CA THR A 359 11.08 7.44 14.62
C THR A 359 11.93 6.25 14.20
N VAL A 360 11.52 5.54 13.15
CA VAL A 360 12.29 4.44 12.56
C VAL A 360 12.45 4.68 11.07
N ASP A 361 13.70 4.68 10.61
CA ASP A 361 14.05 4.88 9.21
C ASP A 361 14.67 3.60 8.62
N TYR A 362 14.13 3.14 7.49
CA TYR A 362 14.60 1.97 6.79
C TYR A 362 14.94 2.28 5.33
N TYR A 363 16.18 2.01 4.97
CA TYR A 363 16.76 2.23 3.64
C TYR A 363 17.24 0.88 3.06
N PRO A 364 16.40 0.18 2.29
CA PRO A 364 16.69 -1.20 1.86
C PRO A 364 17.95 -1.34 1.00
N TYR A 365 18.37 -0.28 0.30
CA TYR A 365 19.49 -0.32 -0.63
C TYR A 365 20.73 0.45 -0.15
N HIS A 366 20.65 1.10 1.02
CA HIS A 366 21.77 1.88 1.55
C HIS A 366 22.78 0.96 2.22
N ARG A 367 24.00 0.90 1.68
CA ARG A 367 25.06 0.04 2.23
C ARG A 367 25.73 0.71 3.43
N ALA A 368 26.09 -0.10 4.42
CA ALA A 368 26.89 0.34 5.55
C ALA A 368 28.21 0.98 5.07
N GLY A 369 28.57 2.13 5.65
CA GLY A 369 29.78 2.90 5.29
C GLY A 369 29.59 4.00 4.25
N ILE A 370 28.42 4.08 3.58
CA ILE A 370 28.10 5.21 2.70
C ILE A 370 27.63 6.42 3.52
N SER A 371 28.00 7.62 3.07
CA SER A 371 27.63 8.89 3.71
C SER A 371 26.13 9.01 3.95
N ARG A 372 25.76 9.44 5.16
CA ARG A 372 24.37 9.65 5.60
C ARG A 372 23.83 11.04 5.26
N ALA A 373 24.57 11.86 4.53
CA ALA A 373 24.19 13.24 4.22
C ALA A 373 22.88 13.36 3.41
N ASN A 374 22.48 12.28 2.73
CA ASN A 374 21.27 12.21 1.91
C ASN A 374 20.06 11.59 2.63
N LEU A 375 20.25 11.09 3.86
CA LEU A 375 19.15 10.50 4.62
C LEU A 375 18.16 11.59 5.05
N VAL A 376 16.90 11.22 5.07
CA VAL A 376 15.80 12.08 5.49
C VAL A 376 15.97 12.35 6.97
N LYS A 377 15.98 13.62 7.34
CA LYS A 377 15.85 14.04 8.73
C LYS A 377 14.38 14.32 8.98
N LEU A 378 13.70 13.40 9.64
CA LEU A 378 12.36 13.66 10.16
C LEU A 378 12.55 14.62 11.35
N GLN A 379 11.97 15.82 11.24
CA GLN A 379 11.94 16.80 12.33
C GLN A 379 10.67 16.63 13.15
#